data_AF-M8BLP5-F1
#
_entry.id   AF-M8BLP5-F1
#
_cell.length_a   1.000
_cell.length_b   1.000
_cell.length_c   1.000
_cell.angle_alpha   90.00
_cell.angle_beta   90.00
_cell.angle_gamma   90.00
#
_symmetry.space_group_name_H-M   'P 1'
#
loop_
_entity.id
_entity.type
_entity.pdbx_description
1 polymer ?
#
loop_
_entity_poly.entity_id
_entity_poly.type
_entity_poly.pdbx_seq_one_letter_code
_entity_poly.pdbx_strand_id
1 'polypeptide(L)'
;MAQPASIPAHGRLVADAWCSASVLRSEERGWSGGHIKMDLCVEKLGKAHLAGPEARGGTPTAPQGRAEFRLRRCSPPQPAYSLSEVDKKTLEFRKEMTTPIPVAEDASEFEKFRARAYETAMKVPVAAIELYLEIRARIEDHVVGFTEPASDKLLPDLHPDDQNIFTLVVDLTDTLVCNDWQDLMGMWYYDTWTDIYVIKKRLQVHRERGWKTFKRPGVEAFLQHMATMYEVVVYSDQVQMYVDPVVERLDSTGQIRKLSRPATKYQDGKHYRDLSKLNRNPAQVLYVSAHALESCLQPENCVTVKPWKLETDDTELLDLIPFLEYLAIARPSDIRAVLASYQGHDVAKEFRKRSKELERMPVI
;
A
#
# COMPACT_ATOMS: atom_id res chain seq x y z
N MET A 1 -0.62 72.62 -1.26
CA MET A 1 0.56 71.74 -1.41
C MET A 1 1.04 71.32 -0.04
N ALA A 2 0.71 70.09 0.37
CA ALA A 2 1.37 69.34 1.45
C ALA A 2 0.85 67.90 1.35
N GLN A 3 1.70 66.95 0.96
CA GLN A 3 1.42 65.52 1.04
C GLN A 3 1.82 65.01 2.44
N PRO A 4 1.04 64.14 3.08
CA PRO A 4 1.44 63.48 4.32
C PRO A 4 2.29 62.22 4.04
N ALA A 5 3.23 61.98 4.95
CA ALA A 5 4.26 60.95 4.91
C ALA A 5 3.71 59.51 4.96
N SER A 6 4.35 58.62 4.19
CA SER A 6 4.08 57.18 4.11
C SER A 6 4.67 56.41 5.30
N ILE A 7 3.84 55.60 5.96
CA ILE A 7 4.21 54.67 7.04
C ILE A 7 4.57 53.30 6.42
N PRO A 8 5.77 52.71 6.63
CA PRO A 8 6.13 51.43 6.01
C PRO A 8 5.71 50.21 6.86
N ALA A 9 4.90 49.35 6.24
CA ALA A 9 4.83 47.87 6.24
C ALA A 9 5.29 47.01 7.45
N HIS A 10 5.40 47.50 8.68
CA HIS A 10 5.83 46.69 9.84
C HIS A 10 4.68 46.08 10.68
N GLY A 11 3.41 46.35 10.34
CA GLY A 11 2.25 45.93 11.12
C GLY A 11 1.63 44.57 10.77
N ARG A 12 2.06 43.88 9.69
CA ARG A 12 1.38 42.64 9.21
C ARG A 12 2.06 41.32 9.56
N LEU A 13 3.37 41.30 9.84
CA LEU A 13 4.06 40.07 10.29
C LEU A 13 3.61 39.63 11.70
N VAL A 14 3.16 40.56 12.54
CA VAL A 14 2.55 40.27 13.84
C VAL A 14 1.18 39.58 13.67
N ALA A 15 0.46 39.86 12.58
CA ALA A 15 -0.82 39.22 12.27
C ALA A 15 -0.67 37.77 11.77
N ASP A 16 0.43 37.47 11.05
CA ASP A 16 0.74 36.12 10.61
C ASP A 16 1.28 35.24 11.75
N ALA A 17 2.04 35.82 12.69
CA ALA A 17 2.41 35.15 13.95
C ALA A 17 1.19 34.87 14.85
N TRP A 18 0.17 35.73 14.80
CA TRP A 18 -1.13 35.49 15.45
C TRP A 18 -1.92 34.35 14.80
N CYS A 19 -1.71 34.09 13.51
CA CYS A 19 -2.32 32.93 12.84
C CYS A 19 -1.73 31.62 13.40
N SER A 20 -0.42 31.56 13.61
CA SER A 20 0.27 30.42 14.25
C SER A 20 -0.20 30.17 15.69
N ALA A 21 -0.40 31.23 16.49
CA ALA A 21 -0.93 31.12 17.85
C ALA A 21 -2.43 30.74 17.90
N SER A 22 -3.20 31.08 16.87
CA SER A 22 -4.63 30.73 16.76
C SER A 22 -4.83 29.27 16.32
N VAL A 23 -3.90 28.72 15.53
CA VAL A 23 -3.88 27.31 15.13
C VAL A 23 -3.52 26.40 16.31
N LEU A 24 -2.50 26.77 17.11
CA LEU A 24 -2.15 26.07 18.35
C LEU A 24 -3.30 26.07 19.37
N ARG A 25 -4.07 27.17 19.46
CA ARG A 25 -5.24 27.26 20.35
C ARG A 25 -6.47 26.45 19.87
N SER A 26 -6.44 25.93 18.64
CA SER A 26 -7.50 25.08 18.09
C SER A 26 -7.30 23.59 18.39
N GLU A 27 -6.15 23.21 18.96
CA GLU A 27 -5.82 21.81 19.34
C GLU A 27 -6.62 21.31 20.55
N GLU A 28 -7.24 22.19 21.35
CA GLU A 28 -8.13 21.77 22.44
C GLU A 28 -9.51 21.27 21.96
N ARG A 29 -9.84 21.43 20.66
CA ARG A 29 -11.09 20.95 20.07
C ARG A 29 -10.77 19.95 18.97
N GLY A 30 -10.47 18.73 19.41
CA GLY A 30 -10.01 17.60 18.59
C GLY A 30 -10.66 17.52 17.22
N TRP A 31 -9.85 17.70 16.18
CA TRP A 31 -10.15 17.37 14.79
C TRP A 31 -8.87 16.94 14.05
N SER A 32 -8.97 15.82 13.33
CA SER A 32 -7.93 15.09 12.61
C SER A 32 -7.48 15.77 11.31
N GLY A 33 -6.95 16.99 11.40
CA GLY A 33 -6.48 17.77 10.23
C GLY A 33 -5.34 18.75 10.51
N GLY A 34 -4.67 18.67 11.67
CA GLY A 34 -3.60 19.59 12.06
C GLY A 34 -2.38 19.55 11.14
N HIS A 35 -1.92 18.36 10.75
CA HIS A 35 -0.73 18.19 9.91
C HIS A 35 -0.88 18.79 8.50
N ILE A 36 -2.07 18.68 7.88
CA ILE A 36 -2.36 19.22 6.54
C ILE A 36 -2.41 20.75 6.55
N LYS A 37 -2.98 21.33 7.61
CA LYS A 37 -2.96 22.79 7.79
C LYS A 37 -1.54 23.31 8.02
N MET A 38 -0.69 22.53 8.68
CA MET A 38 0.71 22.87 8.88
C MET A 38 1.51 22.76 7.59
N ASP A 39 1.31 21.71 6.77
CA ASP A 39 1.92 21.57 5.44
C ASP A 39 1.63 22.78 4.53
N LEU A 40 0.35 23.19 4.47
CA LEU A 40 -0.09 24.38 3.75
C LEU A 40 0.46 25.69 4.33
N CYS A 41 0.70 25.75 5.64
CA CYS A 41 1.27 26.93 6.32
C CYS A 41 2.77 27.05 6.01
N VAL A 42 3.51 25.95 6.12
CA VAL A 42 4.94 25.85 5.77
C VAL A 42 5.16 26.15 4.28
N GLU A 43 4.29 25.64 3.40
CA GLU A 43 4.31 25.98 1.97
C GLU A 43 4.02 27.46 1.71
N LYS A 44 3.04 28.06 2.41
CA LYS A 44 2.75 29.50 2.29
C LYS A 44 3.89 30.37 2.79
N LEU A 45 4.61 29.95 3.84
CA LEU A 45 5.83 30.61 4.30
C LEU A 45 6.94 30.52 3.25
N GLY A 46 7.12 29.37 2.61
CA GLY A 46 8.06 29.20 1.50
C GLY A 46 7.69 29.99 0.23
N LYS A 47 6.40 29.98 -0.18
CA LYS A 47 5.92 30.70 -1.37
C LYS A 47 5.85 32.21 -1.18
N ALA A 48 5.55 32.71 0.03
CA ALA A 48 5.53 34.14 0.31
C ALA A 48 6.92 34.79 0.25
N HIS A 49 7.99 34.00 0.42
CA HIS A 49 9.38 34.45 0.26
C HIS A 49 9.80 34.56 -1.22
N LEU A 50 9.26 33.69 -2.09
CA LEU A 50 9.57 33.66 -3.52
C LEU A 50 8.78 34.68 -4.37
N ALA A 51 7.65 35.19 -3.86
CA ALA A 51 6.82 36.17 -4.56
C ALA A 51 7.11 37.60 -4.08
N GLY A 52 7.76 38.41 -4.92
CA GLY A 52 7.92 39.85 -4.72
C GLY A 52 6.58 40.63 -4.63
N PRO A 53 6.59 41.96 -4.42
CA PRO A 53 5.47 42.72 -3.87
C PRO A 53 4.23 42.92 -4.77
N GLU A 54 4.16 42.32 -5.95
CA GLU A 54 3.13 42.61 -6.95
C GLU A 54 2.27 41.39 -7.29
N ALA A 55 1.23 41.11 -6.49
CA ALA A 55 0.02 40.40 -6.94
C ALA A 55 -0.97 40.16 -5.79
N ARG A 56 -1.67 41.19 -5.27
CA ARG A 56 -2.84 40.95 -4.36
C ARG A 56 -3.93 42.02 -4.52
N GLY A 57 -4.83 41.81 -5.47
CA GLY A 57 -6.12 42.50 -5.56
C GLY A 57 -7.24 41.48 -5.73
N GLY A 58 -7.96 41.16 -4.65
CA GLY A 58 -9.10 40.24 -4.70
C GLY A 58 -9.52 39.75 -3.32
N THR A 59 -10.60 40.31 -2.77
CA THR A 59 -11.28 39.86 -1.55
C THR A 59 -12.16 38.63 -1.85
N PRO A 60 -12.08 37.52 -1.09
CA PRO A 60 -13.01 36.41 -1.26
C PRO A 60 -14.25 36.60 -0.36
N THR A 61 -15.42 36.62 -0.99
CA THR A 61 -16.73 36.50 -0.34
C THR A 61 -17.04 35.04 0.02
N ALA A 62 -17.54 34.79 1.22
CA ALA A 62 -17.91 33.46 1.71
C ALA A 62 -19.30 33.01 1.19
N PRO A 63 -19.48 31.75 0.75
CA PRO A 63 -20.80 31.21 0.45
C PRO A 63 -21.45 30.62 1.72
N GLN A 64 -22.71 31.00 1.95
CA GLN A 64 -23.60 30.39 2.94
C GLN A 64 -24.32 29.20 2.29
N GLY A 65 -24.08 27.98 2.80
CA GLY A 65 -24.78 26.77 2.38
C GLY A 65 -24.61 25.66 3.41
N ARG A 66 -25.74 25.22 3.99
CA ARG A 66 -25.81 24.19 5.04
C ARG A 66 -25.79 22.81 4.36
N ALA A 67 -24.70 22.05 4.51
CA ALA A 67 -24.60 20.68 4.00
C ALA A 67 -24.83 19.66 5.13
N GLU A 68 -25.78 18.75 4.91
CA GLU A 68 -26.12 17.63 5.80
C GLU A 68 -24.96 16.64 5.93
N PHE A 69 -24.67 16.24 7.17
CA PHE A 69 -23.54 15.38 7.51
C PHE A 69 -23.92 13.90 7.31
N ARG A 70 -23.63 13.35 6.13
CA ARG A 70 -23.63 11.89 5.92
C ARG A 70 -22.26 11.36 6.31
N LEU A 71 -22.20 10.54 7.37
CA LEU A 71 -20.97 9.90 7.86
C LEU A 71 -20.34 9.00 6.77
N ARG A 72 -19.47 9.58 5.93
CA ARG A 72 -18.50 8.81 5.14
C ARG A 72 -17.37 8.40 6.09
N ARG A 73 -17.05 7.10 6.12
CA ARG A 73 -15.85 6.57 6.78
C ARG A 73 -14.65 7.33 6.19
N CYS A 74 -14.06 8.23 6.96
CA CYS A 74 -12.89 8.98 6.54
C CYS A 74 -11.67 8.08 6.79
N SER A 75 -11.01 7.63 5.73
CA SER A 75 -9.60 7.24 5.83
C SER A 75 -8.81 8.44 6.38
N PRO A 76 -7.76 8.23 7.19
CA PRO A 76 -6.90 9.33 7.62
C PRO A 76 -6.39 10.05 6.37
N PRO A 77 -6.50 11.39 6.32
CA PRO A 77 -6.16 12.12 5.11
C PRO A 77 -4.65 11.99 4.88
N GLN A 78 -4.27 11.42 3.74
CA GLN A 78 -2.86 11.27 3.39
C GLN A 78 -2.22 12.65 3.22
N PRO A 79 -0.97 12.85 3.70
CA PRO A 79 -0.28 14.11 3.53
C PRO A 79 -0.09 14.41 2.03
N ALA A 80 -0.20 15.68 1.66
CA ALA A 80 -0.14 16.11 0.25
C ALA A 80 1.26 15.96 -0.39
N TYR A 81 2.30 15.79 0.43
CA TYR A 81 3.71 15.67 0.05
C TYR A 81 4.39 14.64 0.96
N SER A 82 5.46 13.99 0.50
CA SER A 82 6.31 13.14 1.35
C SER A 82 7.22 13.97 2.26
N LEU A 83 7.71 13.40 3.38
CA LEU A 83 8.69 14.06 4.27
C LEU A 83 9.90 14.57 3.48
N SER A 84 10.42 13.77 2.55
CA SER A 84 11.58 14.14 1.72
C SER A 84 11.34 15.38 0.86
N GLU A 85 10.11 15.54 0.33
CA GLU A 85 9.73 16.72 -0.44
C GLU A 85 9.60 17.97 0.43
N VAL A 86 9.07 17.83 1.64
CA VAL A 86 8.96 18.93 2.61
C VAL A 86 10.33 19.32 3.14
N ASP A 87 11.19 18.36 3.44
CA ASP A 87 12.58 18.59 3.88
C ASP A 87 13.36 19.36 2.80
N LYS A 88 13.25 18.93 1.52
CA LYS A 88 13.88 19.61 0.38
C LYS A 88 13.36 21.03 0.18
N LYS A 89 12.03 21.23 0.24
CA LYS A 89 11.42 22.57 0.09
C LYS A 89 11.78 23.53 1.21
N THR A 90 12.00 23.02 2.42
CA THR A 90 12.38 23.83 3.60
C THR A 90 13.90 23.97 3.77
N LEU A 91 14.70 23.19 3.03
CA LEU A 91 16.16 23.20 3.12
C LEU A 91 16.75 24.55 2.71
N GLU A 92 16.26 25.14 1.63
CA GLU A 92 16.72 26.45 1.13
C GLU A 92 16.42 27.55 2.15
N PHE A 93 15.20 27.60 2.68
CA PHE A 93 14.80 28.52 3.73
C PHE A 93 15.65 28.37 5.01
N ARG A 94 15.88 27.14 5.48
CA ARG A 94 16.74 26.91 6.66
C ARG A 94 18.18 27.36 6.45
N LYS A 95 18.73 27.16 5.24
CA LYS A 95 20.08 27.61 4.87
C LYS A 95 20.18 29.13 4.83
N GLU A 96 19.26 29.80 4.13
CA GLU A 96 19.25 31.27 4.00
C GLU A 96 19.09 31.98 5.35
N MET A 97 18.25 31.44 6.25
CA MET A 97 17.99 32.07 7.55
C MET A 97 19.07 31.79 8.60
N THR A 98 19.94 30.80 8.35
CA THR A 98 21.09 30.49 9.21
C THR A 98 22.37 31.19 8.71
N THR A 99 22.42 31.59 7.44
CA THR A 99 23.53 32.39 6.92
C THR A 99 23.53 33.80 7.51
N PRO A 100 24.63 34.26 8.13
CA PRO A 100 24.74 35.62 8.62
C PRO A 100 24.53 36.62 7.48
N ILE A 101 23.67 37.62 7.68
CA ILE A 101 23.50 38.70 6.70
C ILE A 101 24.86 39.41 6.58
N PRO A 102 25.46 39.48 5.38
CA PRO A 102 26.72 40.19 5.20
C PRO A 102 26.46 41.69 5.39
N VAL A 103 26.96 42.24 6.49
CA VAL A 103 26.91 43.68 6.80
C VAL A 103 28.32 44.23 6.67
N ALA A 104 28.50 45.28 5.87
CA ALA A 104 29.80 45.93 5.71
C ALA A 104 30.28 46.53 7.05
N GLU A 105 31.60 46.52 7.30
CA GLU A 105 32.15 46.95 8.61
C GLU A 105 31.86 48.44 8.91
N ASP A 106 31.69 49.25 7.87
CA ASP A 106 31.35 50.67 7.91
C ASP A 106 29.84 50.97 7.99
N ALA A 107 28.99 49.93 8.01
CA ALA A 107 27.55 50.09 8.10
C ALA A 107 27.11 50.73 9.42
N SER A 108 25.96 51.40 9.38
CA SER A 108 25.38 52.09 10.53
C SER A 108 25.07 51.11 11.67
N GLU A 109 25.29 51.53 12.92
CA GLU A 109 24.94 50.76 14.12
C GLU A 109 23.47 50.29 14.11
N PHE A 110 22.58 51.08 13.52
CA PHE A 110 21.17 50.71 13.35
C PHE A 110 20.97 49.55 12.36
N GLU A 111 21.77 49.48 11.29
CA GLU A 111 21.73 48.39 10.31
C GLU A 111 22.30 47.10 10.89
N LYS A 112 23.40 47.19 11.65
CA LYS A 112 23.97 46.08 12.43
C LYS A 112 22.96 45.54 13.45
N PHE A 113 22.24 46.42 14.15
CA PHE A 113 21.18 46.03 15.09
C PHE A 113 20.01 45.35 14.39
N ARG A 114 19.57 45.88 13.25
CA ARG A 114 18.48 45.31 12.44
C ARG A 114 18.82 43.92 11.91
N ALA A 115 20.05 43.71 11.44
CA ALA A 115 20.53 42.40 10.99
C ALA A 115 20.51 41.36 12.13
N ARG A 116 21.00 41.72 13.33
CA ARG A 116 20.96 40.85 14.53
C ARG A 116 19.53 40.56 14.99
N ALA A 117 18.64 41.55 14.95
CA ALA A 117 17.24 41.38 15.32
C ALA A 117 16.51 40.43 14.34
N TYR A 118 16.80 40.54 13.04
CA TYR A 118 16.26 39.64 12.03
C TYR A 118 16.78 38.20 12.19
N GLU A 119 18.10 38.01 12.37
CA GLU A 119 18.70 36.70 12.64
C GLU A 119 18.08 36.03 13.87
N THR A 120 17.89 36.80 14.96
CA THR A 120 17.30 36.29 16.20
C THR A 120 15.82 35.94 16.02
N ALA A 121 15.07 36.76 15.28
CA ALA A 121 13.66 36.49 14.98
C ALA A 121 13.48 35.25 14.12
N MET A 122 14.42 34.95 13.21
CA MET A 122 14.36 33.79 12.31
C MET A 122 14.75 32.46 12.97
N LYS A 123 15.42 32.47 14.13
CA LYS A 123 15.72 31.25 14.90
C LYS A 123 14.46 30.50 15.33
N VAL A 124 13.39 31.22 15.69
CA VAL A 124 12.14 30.60 16.16
C VAL A 124 11.39 29.86 15.03
N PRO A 125 11.16 30.45 13.84
CA PRO A 125 10.61 29.73 12.69
C PRO A 125 11.45 28.53 12.24
N VAL A 126 12.79 28.66 12.20
CA VAL A 126 13.68 27.56 11.79
C VAL A 126 13.57 26.39 12.77
N ALA A 127 13.64 26.66 14.08
CA ALA A 127 13.48 25.63 15.11
C ALA A 127 12.08 24.98 15.08
N ALA A 128 11.03 25.74 14.76
CA ALA A 128 9.68 25.18 14.61
C ALA A 128 9.56 24.26 13.38
N ILE A 129 10.23 24.59 12.27
CA ILE A 129 10.29 23.72 11.08
C ILE A 129 11.07 22.45 11.39
N GLU A 130 12.22 22.54 12.06
CA GLU A 130 13.00 21.38 12.48
C GLU A 130 12.20 20.47 13.41
N LEU A 131 11.54 21.03 14.43
CA LEU A 131 10.66 20.29 15.33
C LEU A 131 9.51 19.60 14.58
N TYR A 132 8.92 20.29 13.60
CA TYR A 132 7.88 19.69 12.75
C TYR A 132 8.41 18.51 11.93
N LEU A 133 9.58 18.66 11.30
CA LEU A 133 10.22 17.59 10.53
C LEU A 133 10.55 16.39 11.41
N GLU A 134 11.05 16.61 12.64
CA GLU A 134 11.32 15.55 13.61
C GLU A 134 10.05 14.82 14.06
N ILE A 135 9.02 15.56 14.46
CA ILE A 135 7.73 14.98 14.88
C ILE A 135 7.13 14.19 13.72
N ARG A 136 7.19 14.73 12.50
CA ARG A 136 6.66 14.07 11.32
C ARG A 136 7.46 12.82 10.96
N ALA A 137 8.78 12.86 10.99
CA ALA A 137 9.63 11.69 10.77
C ALA A 137 9.28 10.58 11.78
N ARG A 138 9.06 10.92 13.04
CA ARG A 138 8.66 9.97 14.07
C ARG A 138 7.27 9.38 13.80
N ILE A 139 6.31 10.20 13.39
CA ILE A 139 4.96 9.72 13.02
C ILE A 139 5.03 8.81 11.80
N GLU A 140 5.75 9.20 10.74
CA GLU A 140 5.92 8.40 9.54
C GLU A 140 6.61 7.07 9.84
N ASP A 141 7.67 7.06 10.66
CA ASP A 141 8.35 5.83 11.11
C ASP A 141 7.39 4.88 11.86
N HIS A 142 6.55 5.42 12.74
CA HIS A 142 5.52 4.62 13.41
C HIS A 142 4.48 4.08 12.43
N VAL A 143 4.07 4.85 11.43
CA VAL A 143 3.06 4.44 10.44
C VAL A 143 3.62 3.40 9.47
N VAL A 144 4.86 3.58 9.00
CA VAL A 144 5.53 2.70 8.04
C VAL A 144 5.62 1.27 8.56
N GLY A 145 5.90 1.10 9.85
CA GLY A 145 5.91 -0.23 10.49
C GLY A 145 4.57 -0.98 10.44
N PHE A 146 3.46 -0.28 10.18
CA PHE A 146 2.12 -0.89 10.01
C PHE A 146 1.63 -0.90 8.56
N THR A 147 2.20 -0.06 7.68
CA THR A 147 1.71 0.11 6.30
C THR A 147 2.58 -0.55 5.24
N GLU A 148 3.89 -0.59 5.43
CA GLU A 148 4.80 -1.22 4.47
C GLU A 148 5.05 -2.69 4.82
N PRO A 149 5.39 -3.54 3.83
CA PRO A 149 5.78 -4.91 4.10
C PRO A 149 7.01 -4.97 5.02
N ALA A 150 7.10 -6.03 5.82
CA ALA A 150 8.16 -6.21 6.82
C ALA A 150 9.60 -6.24 6.25
N SER A 151 9.78 -6.41 4.94
CA SER A 151 11.08 -6.44 4.28
C SER A 151 10.98 -5.86 2.86
N ASP A 152 12.06 -5.22 2.41
CA ASP A 152 12.21 -4.79 1.02
C ASP A 152 12.35 -5.96 0.03
N LYS A 153 12.89 -7.08 0.51
CA LYS A 153 12.97 -8.35 -0.20
C LYS A 153 12.19 -9.39 0.57
N LEU A 154 11.01 -9.75 0.07
CA LEU A 154 10.12 -10.73 0.69
C LEU A 154 10.60 -12.17 0.51
N LEU A 155 11.33 -12.44 -0.58
CA LEU A 155 11.91 -13.75 -0.86
C LEU A 155 13.44 -13.67 -0.91
N PRO A 156 14.14 -14.74 -0.49
CA PRO A 156 15.58 -14.82 -0.64
C PRO A 156 16.00 -14.82 -2.10
N ASP A 157 17.27 -14.50 -2.35
CA ASP A 157 17.87 -14.55 -3.68
C ASP A 157 17.80 -16.00 -4.22
N LEU A 158 17.55 -16.14 -5.53
CA LEU A 158 17.50 -17.44 -6.19
C LEU A 158 18.92 -18.02 -6.34
N HIS A 159 19.02 -19.36 -6.32
CA HIS A 159 20.26 -20.03 -6.71
C HIS A 159 20.58 -19.69 -8.18
N PRO A 160 21.86 -19.57 -8.58
CA PRO A 160 22.23 -19.29 -9.98
C PRO A 160 21.56 -20.20 -11.02
N ASP A 161 21.33 -21.46 -10.67
CA ASP A 161 20.67 -22.44 -11.56
C ASP A 161 19.15 -22.21 -11.69
N ASP A 162 18.53 -21.54 -10.70
CA ASP A 162 17.08 -21.34 -10.61
C ASP A 162 16.63 -19.99 -11.18
N GLN A 163 17.55 -19.15 -11.68
CA GLN A 163 17.24 -17.80 -12.16
C GLN A 163 16.26 -17.75 -13.34
N ASN A 164 16.08 -18.88 -14.05
CA ASN A 164 15.20 -19.00 -15.21
C ASN A 164 13.83 -19.64 -14.88
N ILE A 165 13.55 -19.91 -13.61
CA ILE A 165 12.28 -20.48 -13.16
C ILE A 165 11.26 -19.36 -12.98
N PHE A 166 10.03 -19.60 -13.44
CA PHE A 166 8.95 -18.62 -13.26
C PHE A 166 8.39 -18.73 -11.84
N THR A 167 7.97 -17.61 -11.26
CA THR A 167 7.37 -17.58 -9.94
C THR A 167 5.85 -17.55 -10.08
N LEU A 168 5.18 -18.56 -9.51
CA LEU A 168 3.71 -18.62 -9.44
C LEU A 168 3.26 -18.23 -8.03
N VAL A 169 2.73 -17.02 -7.92
CA VAL A 169 2.14 -16.50 -6.69
C VAL A 169 0.66 -16.84 -6.66
N VAL A 170 0.17 -17.45 -5.59
CA VAL A 170 -1.24 -17.87 -5.47
C VAL A 170 -1.83 -17.37 -4.16
N ASP A 171 -3.01 -16.78 -4.21
CA ASP A 171 -3.73 -16.37 -3.00
C ASP A 171 -4.38 -17.56 -2.30
N LEU A 172 -4.59 -17.45 -0.99
CA LEU A 172 -5.12 -18.55 -0.19
C LEU A 172 -6.65 -18.51 -0.15
N THR A 173 -7.22 -17.40 0.31
CA THR A 173 -8.65 -17.24 0.58
C THR A 173 -9.43 -17.08 -0.72
N ASP A 174 -10.58 -17.76 -0.80
CA ASP A 174 -11.48 -17.84 -1.96
C ASP A 174 -10.85 -18.41 -3.25
N THR A 175 -9.56 -18.76 -3.21
CA THR A 175 -8.78 -19.25 -4.36
C THR A 175 -8.40 -20.71 -4.16
N LEU A 176 -7.68 -21.03 -3.08
CA LEU A 176 -7.27 -22.39 -2.71
C LEU A 176 -8.16 -23.00 -1.63
N VAL A 177 -8.63 -22.17 -0.70
CA VAL A 177 -9.50 -22.57 0.41
C VAL A 177 -10.64 -21.57 0.61
N CYS A 178 -11.76 -22.04 1.15
CA CYS A 178 -12.90 -21.21 1.53
C CYS A 178 -13.12 -21.37 3.04
N ASN A 179 -13.32 -20.24 3.73
CA ASN A 179 -13.71 -20.25 5.14
C ASN A 179 -15.22 -20.05 5.24
N ASP A 180 -15.90 -20.92 5.97
CA ASP A 180 -17.34 -20.81 6.20
C ASP A 180 -17.70 -21.06 7.67
N TRP A 181 -18.80 -20.44 8.11
CA TRP A 181 -19.31 -20.58 9.46
C TRP A 181 -20.38 -21.67 9.51
N GLN A 182 -20.05 -22.81 10.12
CA GLN A 182 -21.00 -23.92 10.23
C GLN A 182 -21.67 -23.99 11.60
N ASP A 183 -23.00 -24.08 11.59
CA ASP A 183 -23.81 -24.63 12.67
C ASP A 183 -23.90 -26.14 12.46
N LEU A 184 -23.00 -26.93 13.07
CA LEU A 184 -23.10 -28.39 12.99
C LEU A 184 -24.32 -28.88 13.79
N MET A 185 -25.43 -29.14 13.10
CA MET A 185 -26.45 -30.06 13.59
C MET A 185 -26.00 -31.48 13.28
N GLY A 186 -26.01 -32.32 14.31
CA GLY A 186 -25.43 -33.66 14.28
C GLY A 186 -25.95 -34.55 13.14
N MET A 187 -24.97 -35.24 12.56
CA MET A 187 -25.03 -36.54 11.90
C MET A 187 -25.13 -36.59 10.35
N TRP A 188 -24.14 -37.32 9.80
CA TRP A 188 -24.09 -38.06 8.52
C TRP A 188 -23.83 -37.32 7.20
N TYR A 189 -22.56 -37.26 6.76
CA TYR A 189 -22.11 -37.84 5.47
C TYR A 189 -20.56 -37.89 5.41
N TYR A 190 -19.98 -39.05 5.11
CA TYR A 190 -18.54 -39.34 4.94
C TYR A 190 -17.98 -38.61 3.68
N ASP A 191 -16.71 -38.29 3.45
CA ASP A 191 -15.42 -38.97 3.72
C ASP A 191 -14.23 -37.98 3.49
N THR A 192 -13.08 -38.19 4.15
CA THR A 192 -11.72 -37.61 3.95
C THR A 192 -11.16 -36.40 4.73
N TRP A 193 -11.81 -35.73 5.69
CA TRP A 193 -11.13 -34.63 6.45
C TRP A 193 -11.52 -34.58 7.94
N THR A 194 -10.84 -35.36 8.77
CA THR A 194 -10.84 -35.16 10.23
C THR A 194 -9.44 -35.32 10.81
N ASP A 195 -8.56 -34.35 10.55
CA ASP A 195 -7.37 -34.06 11.38
C ASP A 195 -7.15 -32.54 11.52
N ILE A 196 -8.25 -31.83 11.76
CA ILE A 196 -8.26 -30.42 12.15
C ILE A 196 -8.79 -30.36 13.58
N TYR A 197 -7.87 -30.12 14.53
CA TYR A 197 -8.08 -29.97 15.99
C TYR A 197 -8.54 -31.21 16.78
N VAL A 198 -7.59 -32.09 17.11
CA VAL A 198 -7.65 -32.81 18.40
C VAL A 198 -6.33 -32.61 19.13
N ILE A 199 -6.19 -31.45 19.78
CA ILE A 199 -5.49 -31.46 21.06
C ILE A 199 -6.26 -32.46 21.91
N LYS A 200 -5.59 -33.53 22.28
CA LYS A 200 -6.09 -34.65 23.09
C LYS A 200 -6.52 -34.16 24.48
N LYS A 201 -7.60 -33.39 24.58
CA LYS A 201 -8.25 -33.04 25.84
C LYS A 201 -9.54 -33.82 25.95
N ARG A 202 -9.39 -34.93 26.67
CA ARG A 202 -10.42 -35.76 27.27
C ARG A 202 -11.60 -34.92 27.78
N LEU A 203 -12.83 -35.34 27.43
CA LEU A 203 -14.12 -34.85 27.92
C LEU A 203 -14.47 -33.38 27.62
N GLN A 204 -15.40 -33.16 26.68
CA GLN A 204 -16.72 -32.55 26.91
C GLN A 204 -17.43 -32.35 25.56
N VAL A 205 -18.65 -32.87 25.41
CA VAL A 205 -19.53 -32.59 24.27
C VAL A 205 -19.95 -31.11 24.38
N HIS A 206 -19.30 -30.24 23.62
CA HIS A 206 -19.70 -28.84 23.44
C HIS A 206 -20.23 -28.65 22.02
N ARG A 207 -21.29 -27.84 21.88
CA ARG A 207 -21.79 -27.34 20.59
C ARG A 207 -20.66 -26.54 19.92
N GLU A 208 -19.91 -27.16 19.02
CA GLU A 208 -18.83 -26.49 18.29
C GLU A 208 -19.41 -25.71 17.10
N ARG A 209 -19.85 -24.48 17.38
CA ARG A 209 -19.97 -23.43 16.36
C ARG A 209 -18.58 -22.88 16.11
N GLY A 210 -18.14 -22.83 14.86
CA GLY A 210 -16.81 -22.32 14.56
C GLY A 210 -16.54 -22.12 13.08
N TRP A 211 -15.52 -21.31 12.82
CA TRP A 211 -14.93 -21.16 11.50
C TRP A 211 -14.29 -22.48 11.08
N LYS A 212 -14.66 -22.95 9.88
CA LYS A 212 -14.00 -24.09 9.23
C LYS A 212 -13.42 -23.67 7.90
N THR A 213 -12.27 -24.25 7.58
CA THR A 213 -11.58 -24.06 6.31
C THR A 213 -11.78 -25.30 5.46
N PHE A 214 -12.31 -25.11 4.26
CA PHE A 214 -12.51 -26.17 3.27
C PHE A 214 -11.49 -26.02 2.16
N LYS A 215 -11.03 -27.15 1.62
CA LYS A 215 -10.10 -27.19 0.50
C LYS A 215 -10.86 -27.16 -0.83
N ARG A 216 -10.41 -26.35 -1.78
CA ARG A 216 -10.97 -26.36 -3.13
C ARG A 216 -10.68 -27.70 -3.81
N PRO A 217 -11.62 -28.30 -4.57
CA PRO A 217 -11.38 -29.54 -5.28
C PRO A 217 -10.12 -29.45 -6.17
N GLY A 218 -9.26 -30.47 -6.11
CA GLY A 218 -8.03 -30.54 -6.92
C GLY A 218 -6.86 -29.68 -6.44
N VAL A 219 -6.98 -28.95 -5.32
CA VAL A 219 -5.94 -28.01 -4.86
C VAL A 219 -4.57 -28.65 -4.59
N GLU A 220 -4.55 -29.84 -3.98
CA GLU A 220 -3.29 -30.55 -3.67
C GLU A 220 -2.58 -30.99 -4.96
N ALA A 221 -3.34 -31.56 -5.91
CA ALA A 221 -2.82 -31.98 -7.21
C ALA A 221 -2.33 -30.77 -8.02
N PHE A 222 -3.06 -29.65 -7.98
CA PHE A 222 -2.66 -28.41 -8.62
C PHE A 222 -1.33 -27.89 -8.07
N LEU A 223 -1.21 -27.75 -6.74
CA LEU A 223 0.00 -27.22 -6.10
C LEU A 223 1.21 -28.13 -6.33
N GLN A 224 1.02 -29.44 -6.18
CA GLN A 224 2.08 -30.43 -6.40
C GLN A 224 2.58 -30.39 -7.85
N HIS A 225 1.67 -30.29 -8.81
CA HIS A 225 2.03 -30.24 -10.22
C HIS A 225 2.74 -28.93 -10.58
N MET A 226 2.22 -27.79 -10.11
CA MET A 226 2.85 -26.48 -10.35
C MET A 226 4.23 -26.36 -9.70
N ALA A 227 4.44 -26.93 -8.52
CA ALA A 227 5.74 -26.93 -7.84
C ALA A 227 6.87 -27.60 -8.64
N THR A 228 6.54 -28.46 -9.62
CA THR A 228 7.55 -29.08 -10.49
C THR A 228 8.11 -28.15 -11.56
N MET A 229 7.38 -27.09 -11.92
CA MET A 229 7.70 -26.19 -13.04
C MET A 229 7.91 -24.73 -12.60
N TYR A 230 7.33 -24.35 -11.47
CA TYR A 230 7.31 -22.99 -10.94
C TYR A 230 7.88 -22.96 -9.52
N GLU A 231 8.47 -21.82 -9.16
CA GLU A 231 8.60 -21.45 -7.75
C GLU A 231 7.21 -21.03 -7.24
N VAL A 232 6.54 -21.91 -6.50
CA VAL A 232 5.20 -21.64 -5.98
C VAL A 232 5.27 -20.87 -4.66
N VAL A 233 4.56 -19.74 -4.60
CA VAL A 233 4.50 -18.86 -3.43
C VAL A 233 3.04 -18.64 -3.05
N VAL A 234 2.61 -19.10 -1.89
CA VAL A 234 1.29 -18.77 -1.34
C VAL A 234 1.37 -17.40 -0.66
N TYR A 235 0.62 -16.41 -1.16
CA TYR A 235 0.67 -15.03 -0.66
C TYR A 235 -0.71 -14.54 -0.23
N SER A 236 -0.94 -14.53 1.08
CA SER A 236 -2.23 -14.21 1.71
C SER A 236 -2.16 -12.95 2.58
N ASP A 237 -3.28 -12.23 2.69
CA ASP A 237 -3.50 -11.16 3.68
C ASP A 237 -3.96 -11.67 5.05
N GLN A 238 -4.10 -12.99 5.21
CA GLN A 238 -4.42 -13.58 6.49
C GLN A 238 -3.21 -13.60 7.42
N VAL A 239 -3.49 -13.61 8.73
CA VAL A 239 -2.44 -13.67 9.75
C VAL A 239 -1.64 -14.97 9.63
N GLN A 240 -0.34 -14.90 9.92
CA GLN A 240 0.57 -16.04 9.80
C GLN A 240 0.08 -17.28 10.57
N MET A 241 -0.50 -17.10 11.76
CA MET A 241 -1.07 -18.16 12.59
C MET A 241 -2.20 -18.96 11.89
N TYR A 242 -2.86 -18.37 10.90
CA TYR A 242 -3.84 -19.05 10.06
C TYR A 242 -3.20 -19.66 8.81
N VAL A 243 -2.33 -18.91 8.13
CA VAL A 243 -1.71 -19.34 6.86
C VAL A 243 -0.82 -20.56 7.06
N ASP A 244 0.04 -20.54 8.07
CA ASP A 244 1.03 -21.60 8.32
C ASP A 244 0.42 -23.01 8.41
N PRO A 245 -0.54 -23.29 9.31
CA PRO A 245 -1.11 -24.63 9.44
C PRO A 245 -1.99 -25.05 8.25
N VAL A 246 -2.50 -24.12 7.46
CA VAL A 246 -3.28 -24.44 6.26
C VAL A 246 -2.34 -24.85 5.14
N VAL A 247 -1.30 -24.04 4.87
CA VAL A 247 -0.32 -24.33 3.81
C VAL A 247 0.47 -25.59 4.13
N GLU A 248 0.87 -25.80 5.39
CA GLU A 248 1.58 -27.03 5.82
C GLU A 248 0.77 -28.31 5.61
N ARG A 249 -0.57 -28.23 5.56
CA ARG A 249 -1.43 -29.37 5.22
C ARG A 249 -1.64 -29.56 3.73
N LEU A 250 -1.61 -28.48 2.96
CA LEU A 250 -1.76 -28.50 1.51
C LEU A 250 -0.46 -28.89 0.81
N ASP A 251 0.69 -28.54 1.41
CA ASP A 251 2.02 -28.82 0.89
C ASP A 251 2.55 -30.16 1.41
N SER A 252 2.37 -31.22 0.63
CA SER A 252 2.96 -32.53 0.91
C SER A 252 4.47 -32.60 0.64
N THR A 253 5.02 -31.64 -0.09
CA THR A 253 6.40 -31.65 -0.60
C THR A 253 7.36 -30.77 0.21
N GLY A 254 6.83 -29.79 0.94
CA GLY A 254 7.62 -28.79 1.68
C GLY A 254 8.33 -27.77 0.78
N GLN A 255 7.97 -27.67 -0.49
CA GLN A 255 8.61 -26.79 -1.48
C GLN A 255 7.91 -25.43 -1.61
N ILE A 256 6.72 -25.28 -1.05
CA ILE A 256 5.91 -24.07 -1.22
C ILE A 256 6.35 -22.99 -0.23
N ARG A 257 6.67 -21.80 -0.76
CA ARG A 257 6.98 -20.64 0.07
C ARG A 257 5.70 -19.94 0.51
N LYS A 258 5.70 -19.39 1.72
CA LYS A 258 4.52 -18.77 2.33
C LYS A 258 4.78 -17.31 2.72
N LEU A 259 3.89 -16.43 2.29
CA LEU A 259 3.85 -15.01 2.64
C LEU A 259 2.47 -14.72 3.23
N SER A 260 2.46 -14.09 4.40
CA SER A 260 1.24 -13.77 5.16
C SER A 260 1.07 -12.26 5.30
N ARG A 261 0.06 -11.81 6.06
CA ARG A 261 -0.29 -10.40 6.25
C ARG A 261 0.89 -9.43 6.50
N PRO A 262 1.92 -9.75 7.30
CA PRO A 262 3.06 -8.84 7.50
C PRO A 262 3.87 -8.54 6.23
N ALA A 263 3.75 -9.38 5.19
CA ALA A 263 4.38 -9.17 3.90
C ALA A 263 3.51 -8.31 2.96
N THR A 264 2.30 -7.90 3.34
CA THR A 264 1.40 -7.09 2.49
C THR A 264 1.57 -5.60 2.78
N LYS A 265 1.29 -4.77 1.78
CA LYS A 265 1.21 -3.32 1.94
C LYS A 265 -0.21 -2.94 2.38
N TYR A 266 -0.34 -2.22 3.48
CA TYR A 266 -1.63 -1.72 3.95
C TYR A 266 -1.84 -0.27 3.51
N GLN A 267 -2.85 -0.06 2.67
CA GLN A 267 -3.21 1.25 2.12
C GLN A 267 -4.72 1.42 2.10
N ASP A 268 -5.21 2.58 2.53
CA ASP A 268 -6.62 2.98 2.47
C ASP A 268 -7.60 1.95 3.07
N GLY A 269 -7.18 1.27 4.14
CA GLY A 269 -7.99 0.27 4.82
C GLY A 269 -7.93 -1.14 4.24
N LYS A 270 -7.16 -1.37 3.18
CA LYS A 270 -7.03 -2.66 2.48
C LYS A 270 -5.58 -3.14 2.41
N HIS A 271 -5.41 -4.46 2.38
CA HIS A 271 -4.13 -5.10 2.17
C HIS A 271 -3.91 -5.39 0.68
N TYR A 272 -2.79 -4.90 0.16
CA TYR A 272 -2.34 -5.11 -1.20
C TYR A 272 -1.08 -5.99 -1.21
N ARG A 273 -1.00 -6.87 -2.20
CA ARG A 273 0.17 -7.67 -2.51
C ARG A 273 1.03 -6.88 -3.47
N ASP A 274 2.26 -6.58 -3.04
CA ASP A 274 3.24 -5.87 -3.86
C ASP A 274 4.22 -6.89 -4.44
N LEU A 275 4.02 -7.25 -5.71
CA LEU A 275 4.85 -8.24 -6.40
C LEU A 275 6.28 -7.70 -6.66
N SER A 276 6.47 -6.38 -6.67
CA SER A 276 7.80 -5.78 -6.85
C SER A 276 8.75 -6.10 -5.69
N LYS A 277 8.19 -6.37 -4.50
CA LYS A 277 8.95 -6.71 -3.28
C LYS A 277 9.31 -8.19 -3.20
N LEU A 278 8.88 -9.02 -4.16
CA LEU A 278 9.23 -10.45 -4.18
C LEU A 278 10.68 -10.73 -4.55
N ASN A 279 11.46 -9.72 -4.96
CA ASN A 279 12.85 -9.93 -5.40
C ASN A 279 12.93 -10.93 -6.58
N ARG A 280 11.99 -10.81 -7.52
CA ARG A 280 11.87 -11.62 -8.74
C ARG A 280 11.72 -10.72 -9.95
N ASN A 281 12.04 -11.25 -11.12
CA ASN A 281 11.81 -10.52 -12.37
C ASN A 281 10.30 -10.39 -12.63
N PRO A 282 9.72 -9.18 -12.69
CA PRO A 282 8.29 -9.00 -12.94
C PRO A 282 7.81 -9.62 -14.26
N ALA A 283 8.69 -9.80 -15.25
CA ALA A 283 8.36 -10.46 -16.52
C ALA A 283 8.16 -11.98 -16.38
N GLN A 284 8.44 -12.57 -15.21
CA GLN A 284 8.39 -14.00 -14.92
C GLN A 284 7.55 -14.32 -13.66
N VAL A 285 6.79 -13.35 -13.14
CA VAL A 285 5.94 -13.51 -11.94
C VAL A 285 4.46 -13.52 -12.33
N LEU A 286 3.73 -14.59 -12.03
CA LEU A 286 2.28 -14.65 -12.18
C LEU A 286 1.60 -14.58 -10.82
N TYR A 287 0.49 -13.85 -10.72
CA TYR A 287 -0.35 -13.83 -9.51
C TYR A 287 -1.76 -14.34 -9.81
N VAL A 288 -2.12 -15.49 -9.22
CA VAL A 288 -3.44 -16.12 -9.36
C VAL A 288 -4.26 -15.85 -8.10
N SER A 289 -5.39 -15.15 -8.24
CA SER A 289 -6.31 -14.88 -7.14
C SER A 289 -7.74 -14.67 -7.62
N ALA A 290 -8.71 -15.04 -6.79
CA ALA A 290 -10.11 -14.72 -6.97
C ALA A 290 -10.36 -13.19 -7.02
N HIS A 291 -9.56 -12.42 -6.27
CA HIS A 291 -9.66 -10.98 -6.13
C HIS A 291 -8.41 -10.27 -6.64
N ALA A 292 -7.79 -10.81 -7.70
CA ALA A 292 -6.45 -10.39 -8.14
C ALA A 292 -6.37 -8.89 -8.48
N LEU A 293 -7.33 -8.37 -9.25
CA LEU A 293 -7.35 -6.96 -9.68
C LEU A 293 -7.54 -5.98 -8.52
N GLU A 294 -8.18 -6.40 -7.44
CA GLU A 294 -8.47 -5.51 -6.32
C GLU A 294 -7.45 -5.65 -5.17
N SER A 295 -6.65 -6.70 -5.17
CA SER A 295 -5.73 -7.05 -4.07
C SER A 295 -4.26 -6.97 -4.46
N CYS A 296 -3.94 -6.69 -5.72
CA CYS A 296 -2.57 -6.57 -6.23
C CYS A 296 -2.27 -5.15 -6.72
N LEU A 297 -1.02 -4.70 -6.55
CA LEU A 297 -0.55 -3.42 -7.09
C LEU A 297 -0.11 -3.50 -8.57
N GLN A 298 0.20 -4.69 -9.08
CA GLN A 298 0.66 -4.95 -10.46
C GLN A 298 -0.39 -5.77 -11.24
N PRO A 299 -1.50 -5.15 -11.68
CA PRO A 299 -2.60 -5.84 -12.34
C PRO A 299 -2.21 -6.56 -13.63
N GLU A 300 -1.13 -6.14 -14.29
CA GLU A 300 -0.60 -6.75 -15.52
C GLU A 300 -0.02 -8.16 -15.31
N ASN A 301 0.29 -8.53 -14.07
CA ASN A 301 0.76 -9.86 -13.67
C ASN A 301 -0.36 -10.76 -13.12
N CYS A 302 -1.60 -10.25 -13.07
CA CYS A 302 -2.73 -10.93 -12.44
C CYS A 302 -3.46 -11.88 -13.40
N VAL A 303 -3.81 -13.04 -12.86
CA VAL A 303 -4.74 -14.01 -13.43
C VAL A 303 -5.92 -14.14 -12.47
N THR A 304 -7.06 -13.60 -12.86
CA THR A 304 -8.29 -13.66 -12.06
C THR A 304 -8.96 -15.01 -12.27
N VAL A 305 -9.30 -15.69 -11.17
CA VAL A 305 -10.07 -16.95 -11.18
C VAL A 305 -11.43 -16.74 -10.53
N LYS A 306 -12.38 -17.66 -10.77
CA LYS A 306 -13.66 -17.63 -10.05
C LYS A 306 -13.43 -17.78 -8.53
N PRO A 307 -14.00 -16.89 -7.68
CA PRO A 307 -14.06 -17.10 -6.24
C PRO A 307 -14.82 -18.38 -5.90
N TRP A 308 -14.24 -19.24 -5.08
CA TRP A 308 -14.83 -20.52 -4.70
C TRP A 308 -15.66 -20.39 -3.43
N LYS A 309 -16.92 -20.84 -3.50
CA LYS A 309 -17.93 -20.76 -2.44
C LYS A 309 -18.48 -22.15 -2.12
N LEU A 310 -17.59 -23.12 -1.93
CA LEU A 310 -17.91 -24.50 -1.57
C LEU A 310 -18.68 -25.28 -2.66
N GLU A 311 -18.63 -24.85 -3.91
CA GLU A 311 -19.19 -25.65 -5.01
C GLU A 311 -18.38 -26.94 -5.21
N THR A 312 -19.06 -28.08 -5.26
CA THR A 312 -18.43 -29.41 -5.33
C THR A 312 -18.03 -29.81 -6.74
N ASP A 313 -18.62 -29.19 -7.77
CA ASP A 313 -18.33 -29.36 -9.19
C ASP A 313 -17.29 -28.36 -9.72
N ASP A 314 -16.66 -27.59 -8.84
CA ASP A 314 -15.60 -26.65 -9.20
C ASP A 314 -14.38 -27.38 -9.74
N THR A 315 -13.98 -27.02 -10.96
CA THR A 315 -12.83 -27.56 -11.69
C THR A 315 -11.85 -26.47 -12.11
N GLU A 316 -12.03 -25.24 -11.62
CA GLU A 316 -11.33 -24.04 -12.09
C GLU A 316 -9.79 -24.17 -11.96
N LEU A 317 -9.29 -24.70 -10.83
CA LEU A 317 -7.85 -24.89 -10.63
C LEU A 317 -7.27 -25.89 -11.64
N LEU A 318 -7.99 -26.97 -11.91
CA LEU A 318 -7.58 -28.00 -12.88
C LEU A 318 -7.65 -27.46 -14.31
N ASP A 319 -8.65 -26.63 -14.58
CA ASP A 319 -8.86 -25.99 -15.87
C ASP A 319 -7.76 -24.99 -16.22
N LEU A 320 -7.11 -24.40 -15.21
CA LEU A 320 -6.00 -23.46 -15.36
C LEU A 320 -4.65 -24.15 -15.64
N ILE A 321 -4.49 -25.43 -15.28
CA ILE A 321 -3.23 -26.17 -15.43
C ILE A 321 -2.67 -26.11 -16.86
N PRO A 322 -3.43 -26.41 -17.93
CA PRO A 322 -2.89 -26.44 -19.29
C PRO A 322 -2.32 -25.10 -19.76
N PHE A 323 -2.90 -23.99 -19.29
CA PHE A 323 -2.40 -22.65 -19.59
C PHE A 323 -1.06 -22.39 -18.88
N LEU A 324 -0.97 -22.74 -17.60
CA LEU A 324 0.27 -22.58 -16.82
C LEU A 324 1.38 -23.50 -17.33
N GLU A 325 1.06 -24.74 -17.71
CA GLU A 325 2.01 -25.64 -18.37
C GLU A 325 2.55 -25.05 -19.66
N TYR A 326 1.65 -24.53 -20.50
CA TYR A 326 2.04 -23.89 -21.75
C TYR A 326 3.01 -22.72 -21.53
N LEU A 327 2.77 -21.88 -20.52
CA LEU A 327 3.68 -20.78 -20.18
C LEU A 327 5.05 -21.28 -19.71
N ALA A 328 5.09 -22.35 -18.89
CA ALA A 328 6.33 -22.93 -18.39
C ALA A 328 7.19 -23.56 -19.50
N ILE A 329 6.53 -24.13 -20.53
CA ILE A 329 7.17 -24.77 -21.68
C ILE A 329 7.58 -23.74 -22.73
N ALA A 330 6.66 -22.86 -23.13
CA ALA A 330 6.88 -21.87 -24.18
C ALA A 330 7.88 -20.78 -23.76
N ARG A 331 7.97 -20.48 -22.46
CA ARG A 331 8.90 -19.50 -21.86
C ARG A 331 8.96 -18.18 -22.63
N PRO A 332 7.83 -17.46 -22.76
CA PRO A 332 7.84 -16.14 -23.37
C PRO A 332 8.80 -15.21 -22.60
N SER A 333 9.43 -14.27 -23.31
CA SER A 333 10.35 -13.31 -22.69
C SER A 333 9.65 -12.39 -21.68
N ASP A 334 8.35 -12.14 -21.88
CA ASP A 334 7.51 -11.39 -20.95
C ASP A 334 6.10 -11.99 -20.92
N ILE A 335 5.71 -12.56 -19.78
CA ILE A 335 4.38 -13.13 -19.56
C ILE A 335 3.27 -12.08 -19.66
N ARG A 336 3.57 -10.81 -19.36
CA ARG A 336 2.56 -9.74 -19.30
C ARG A 336 1.97 -9.47 -20.68
N ALA A 337 2.78 -9.61 -21.73
CA ALA A 337 2.32 -9.53 -23.12
C ALA A 337 1.34 -10.65 -23.46
N VAL A 338 1.57 -11.86 -22.93
CA VAL A 338 0.64 -12.99 -23.11
C VAL A 338 -0.65 -12.71 -22.35
N LEU A 339 -0.56 -12.33 -21.06
CA LEU A 339 -1.72 -12.01 -20.22
C LEU A 339 -2.56 -10.86 -20.78
N ALA A 340 -1.93 -9.85 -21.38
CA ALA A 340 -2.62 -8.76 -22.07
C ALA A 340 -3.58 -9.28 -23.16
N SER A 341 -3.22 -10.36 -23.86
CA SER A 341 -4.08 -10.98 -24.90
C SER A 341 -5.32 -11.72 -24.34
N TYR A 342 -5.35 -11.98 -23.03
CA TYR A 342 -6.47 -12.62 -22.33
C TYR A 342 -7.27 -11.64 -21.47
N GLN A 343 -6.92 -10.35 -21.44
CA GLN A 343 -7.64 -9.36 -20.63
C GLN A 343 -9.15 -9.35 -20.95
N GLY A 344 -9.96 -9.30 -19.89
CA GLY A 344 -11.42 -9.32 -19.99
C GLY A 344 -12.05 -10.69 -20.27
N HIS A 345 -11.24 -11.73 -20.44
CA HIS A 345 -11.71 -13.10 -20.68
C HIS A 345 -11.30 -14.02 -19.52
N ASP A 346 -12.06 -15.11 -19.38
CA ASP A 346 -11.66 -16.23 -18.52
C ASP A 346 -10.49 -16.96 -19.18
N VAL A 347 -9.33 -16.91 -18.54
CA VAL A 347 -8.06 -17.42 -19.10
C VAL A 347 -8.15 -18.90 -19.42
N ALA A 348 -8.73 -19.71 -18.53
CA ALA A 348 -8.82 -21.15 -18.71
C ALA A 348 -9.74 -21.52 -19.88
N LYS A 349 -10.92 -20.88 -19.95
CA LYS A 349 -11.88 -21.12 -21.04
C LYS A 349 -11.35 -20.66 -22.39
N GLU A 350 -10.76 -19.46 -22.44
CA GLU A 350 -10.22 -18.88 -23.67
C GLU A 350 -9.00 -19.66 -24.16
N PHE A 351 -8.11 -20.11 -23.27
CA PHE A 351 -6.98 -20.95 -23.65
C PHE A 351 -7.45 -22.26 -24.29
N ARG A 352 -8.42 -22.96 -23.67
CA ARG A 352 -9.00 -24.19 -24.24
C ARG A 352 -9.61 -23.98 -25.61
N LYS A 353 -10.28 -22.84 -25.82
CA LYS A 353 -10.84 -22.49 -27.13
C LYS A 353 -9.74 -22.30 -28.17
N ARG A 354 -8.73 -21.48 -27.86
CA ARG A 354 -7.58 -21.20 -28.75
C ARG A 354 -6.78 -22.47 -29.09
N SER A 355 -6.57 -23.36 -28.11
CA SER A 355 -5.86 -24.62 -28.35
C SER A 355 -6.62 -25.53 -29.32
N LYS A 356 -7.95 -25.65 -29.19
CA LYS A 356 -8.79 -26.40 -30.14
C LYS A 356 -8.82 -25.78 -31.53
N GLU A 357 -8.77 -24.46 -31.63
CA GLU A 357 -8.68 -23.76 -32.91
C GLU A 357 -7.35 -24.03 -33.60
N LEU A 358 -6.24 -23.99 -32.85
CA LEU A 358 -4.91 -24.31 -33.35
C LEU A 358 -4.81 -25.76 -33.86
N GLU A 359 -5.38 -26.73 -33.15
CA GLU A 359 -5.44 -28.13 -33.57
C GLU A 359 -6.23 -28.35 -34.87
N ARG A 360 -7.18 -27.45 -35.19
CA ARG A 360 -8.00 -27.53 -36.40
C ARG A 360 -7.36 -26.85 -37.61
N MET A 361 -6.28 -26.09 -37.42
CA MET A 361 -5.59 -25.46 -38.54
C MET A 361 -4.78 -26.53 -39.29
N PRO A 362 -4.98 -26.69 -40.62
CA PRO A 362 -4.14 -27.59 -41.40
C PRO A 362 -2.70 -27.07 -41.35
N VAL A 363 -1.76 -27.97 -41.03
CA VAL A 363 -0.33 -27.70 -41.17
C VAL A 363 -0.06 -27.50 -42.66
N ILE A 364 0.26 -26.26 -43.05
CA ILE A 364 0.50 -25.87 -44.45
C ILE A 364 1.88 -26.33 -44.88
#